data_AF-A0A945ZLZ1-F1
#
_entry.id   AF-A0A945ZLZ1-F1
#
_cell.length_a   1.000
_cell.length_b   1.000
_cell.length_c   1.000
_cell.angle_alpha   90.00
_cell.angle_beta   90.00
_cell.angle_gamma   90.00
#
_symmetry.space_group_name_H-M   'P 1'
#
loop_
_entity.id
_entity.type
_entity.pdbx_description
1 polymer ?
#
loop_
_entity_poly.entity_id
_entity_poly.type
_entity_poly.pdbx_seq_one_letter_code
_entity_poly.pdbx_strand_id
1 'polypeptide(L)'
;MTLFKIGFLSITIIDAIDLLLVSWIFYKVYQYFKDTRAGQMLIGLIILLISSFVFNTFGLSAMSWLVNQFQTVWVVAFVILFQPEIRRLLIYVGQTRFFRTIFRVGSPRSLEAIVEACFQLVEKKWGALIVIQRETGLRAYKESGVLMKAEISAPLLVSIFNPTAPLHDGAVIIRNTLIESAGSILPLTESTMIDPEMGTRHRAALGLTEEGDAI
;
A
#
# COMPACT_ATOMS: atom_id res chain seq x y z
N MET A 1 -13.58 -1.31 -41.73
CA MET A 1 -13.93 -2.58 -42.40
C MET A 1 -14.88 -3.35 -41.50
N THR A 2 -16.10 -3.62 -41.97
CA THR A 2 -17.12 -4.40 -41.23
C THR A 2 -16.81 -5.89 -41.36
N LEU A 3 -16.76 -6.62 -40.24
CA LEU A 3 -16.44 -8.05 -40.17
C LEU A 3 -17.68 -8.91 -40.40
N PHE A 4 -18.77 -8.63 -39.69
CA PHE A 4 -20.03 -9.39 -39.76
C PHE A 4 -21.25 -8.50 -39.48
N LYS A 5 -22.40 -8.83 -40.06
CA LYS A 5 -23.70 -8.22 -39.73
C LYS A 5 -24.59 -9.26 -39.05
N ILE A 6 -25.07 -8.96 -37.84
CA ILE A 6 -26.08 -9.76 -37.13
C ILE A 6 -27.33 -8.87 -37.01
N GLY A 7 -28.32 -9.10 -37.88
CA GLY A 7 -29.53 -8.27 -37.92
C GLY A 7 -29.22 -6.79 -38.21
N PHE A 8 -29.48 -5.91 -37.23
CA PHE A 8 -29.21 -4.47 -37.31
C PHE A 8 -27.81 -4.07 -36.78
N LEU A 9 -27.05 -5.01 -36.19
CA LEU A 9 -25.72 -4.75 -35.64
C LEU A 9 -24.65 -5.06 -36.68
N SER A 10 -23.94 -4.03 -37.14
CA SER A 10 -22.74 -4.17 -37.97
C SER A 10 -21.51 -4.22 -37.06
N ILE A 11 -20.94 -5.42 -36.88
CA ILE A 11 -19.74 -5.66 -36.10
C ILE A 11 -18.54 -5.23 -36.93
N THR A 12 -17.80 -4.25 -36.42
CA THR A 12 -16.60 -3.67 -37.02
C THR A 12 -15.36 -4.31 -36.40
N ILE A 13 -14.21 -4.28 -37.11
CA ILE A 13 -12.91 -4.67 -36.53
C ILE A 13 -12.62 -3.93 -35.22
N ILE A 14 -13.05 -2.68 -35.12
CA ILE A 14 -12.93 -1.86 -33.91
C ILE A 14 -13.71 -2.49 -32.75
N ASP A 15 -14.92 -2.98 -32.99
CA ASP A 15 -15.76 -3.62 -31.95
C ASP A 15 -15.12 -4.93 -31.46
N ALA A 16 -14.48 -5.68 -32.35
CA ALA A 16 -13.75 -6.90 -31.97
C ALA A 16 -12.51 -6.60 -31.11
N ILE A 17 -11.75 -5.56 -31.47
CA ILE A 17 -10.60 -5.10 -30.68
C ILE A 17 -11.06 -4.57 -29.33
N ASP A 18 -12.14 -3.79 -29.30
CA ASP A 18 -12.73 -3.24 -28.08
C ASP A 18 -13.20 -4.35 -27.13
N LEU A 19 -13.96 -5.33 -27.64
CA LEU A 19 -14.41 -6.47 -26.84
C LEU A 19 -13.24 -7.27 -26.27
N LEU A 20 -12.17 -7.49 -27.06
CA LEU A 20 -10.95 -8.15 -26.59
C LEU A 20 -10.26 -7.36 -25.47
N LEU A 21 -10.15 -6.05 -25.64
CA LEU A 21 -9.50 -5.17 -24.68
C LEU A 21 -10.30 -5.10 -23.38
N VAL A 22 -11.61 -4.89 -23.47
CA VAL A 22 -12.54 -4.93 -22.33
C VAL A 22 -12.45 -6.27 -21.61
N SER A 23 -12.50 -7.38 -22.35
CA SER A 23 -12.41 -8.73 -21.76
C SER A 23 -11.06 -8.95 -21.03
N TRP A 24 -9.96 -8.49 -21.61
CA TRP A 24 -8.63 -8.57 -20.98
C TRP A 24 -8.57 -7.74 -19.68
N ILE A 25 -9.11 -6.52 -19.67
CA ILE A 25 -9.20 -5.68 -18.47
C ILE A 25 -10.03 -6.38 -17.38
N PHE A 26 -11.24 -6.83 -17.71
CA PHE A 26 -12.11 -7.53 -16.76
C PHE A 26 -11.45 -8.80 -16.21
N TYR A 27 -10.75 -9.56 -17.05
CA TYR A 27 -10.01 -10.74 -16.62
C TYR A 27 -8.89 -10.39 -15.63
N LYS A 28 -8.16 -9.29 -15.85
CA LYS A 28 -7.14 -8.81 -14.93
C LYS A 28 -7.73 -8.35 -13.60
N VAL A 29 -8.85 -7.62 -13.63
CA VAL A 29 -9.59 -7.22 -12.43
C VAL A 29 -10.04 -8.46 -11.66
N TYR A 30 -10.63 -9.45 -12.34
CA TYR A 30 -11.03 -10.72 -11.72
C TYR A 30 -9.85 -11.44 -11.05
N GLN A 31 -8.71 -11.59 -11.74
CA GLN A 31 -7.52 -12.21 -11.15
C GLN A 31 -7.01 -11.47 -9.90
N TYR A 32 -7.13 -10.15 -9.86
CA TYR A 32 -6.70 -9.34 -8.70
C TYR A 32 -7.60 -9.56 -7.48
N PHE A 33 -8.92 -9.68 -7.69
CA PHE A 33 -9.88 -9.77 -6.59
C PHE A 33 -10.22 -11.20 -6.15
N LYS A 34 -10.07 -12.23 -7.00
CA LYS A 34 -10.62 -13.59 -6.75
C LYS A 34 -10.17 -14.23 -5.42
N ASP A 35 -8.96 -13.95 -4.96
CA ASP A 35 -8.38 -14.56 -3.75
C ASP A 35 -8.51 -13.65 -2.51
N THR A 36 -9.20 -12.52 -2.65
CA THR A 36 -9.36 -11.53 -1.58
C THR A 36 -10.72 -11.66 -0.90
N ARG A 37 -10.79 -11.33 0.40
CA ARG A 37 -12.06 -11.20 1.14
C ARG A 37 -13.02 -10.23 0.44
N ALA A 38 -12.46 -9.15 -0.12
CA ALA A 38 -13.15 -8.18 -0.96
C ALA A 38 -13.84 -8.84 -2.17
N GLY A 39 -13.15 -9.72 -2.90
CA GLY A 39 -13.72 -10.44 -4.04
C GLY A 39 -14.92 -11.31 -3.65
N GLN A 40 -14.84 -12.01 -2.52
CA GLN A 40 -15.95 -12.82 -2.00
C GLN A 40 -17.17 -11.95 -1.66
N MET A 41 -16.95 -10.78 -1.05
CA MET A 41 -18.03 -9.83 -0.73
C MET A 41 -18.71 -9.27 -1.98
N LEU A 42 -17.93 -8.99 -3.03
CA LEU A 42 -18.43 -8.50 -4.32
C LEU A 42 -19.25 -9.58 -5.04
N ILE A 43 -18.81 -10.85 -5.01
CA ILE A 43 -19.59 -11.99 -5.51
C ILE A 43 -20.92 -12.09 -4.75
N GLY A 44 -20.90 -11.97 -3.42
CA GLY A 44 -22.11 -11.95 -2.60
C GLY A 44 -23.09 -10.84 -3.00
N LEU A 45 -22.58 -9.63 -3.27
CA LEU A 45 -23.40 -8.51 -3.77
C LEU A 45 -24.03 -8.82 -5.13
N ILE A 46 -23.27 -9.40 -6.07
CA ILE A 46 -23.80 -9.79 -7.39
C ILE A 46 -24.91 -10.84 -7.24
N ILE A 47 -24.71 -11.84 -6.40
CA ILE A 47 -25.74 -12.86 -6.12
C ILE A 47 -27.02 -12.21 -5.59
N LEU A 48 -26.90 -11.30 -4.62
CA LEU A 48 -28.06 -10.57 -4.07
C LEU A 48 -28.79 -9.76 -5.14
N LEU A 49 -28.06 -9.07 -6.03
CA LEU A 49 -28.66 -8.30 -7.13
C LEU A 49 -29.40 -9.21 -8.13
N ILE A 50 -28.81 -10.35 -8.50
CA ILE A 50 -29.45 -11.33 -9.40
C ILE A 50 -30.69 -11.92 -8.73
N SER A 51 -30.61 -12.33 -7.46
CA SER A 51 -31.75 -12.85 -6.71
C SER A 51 -32.86 -11.80 -6.60
N SER A 52 -32.52 -10.54 -6.34
CA SER A 52 -33.51 -9.44 -6.32
C SER A 52 -34.21 -9.28 -7.66
N PHE A 53 -33.46 -9.29 -8.77
CA PHE A 53 -34.03 -9.21 -10.11
C PHE A 53 -35.00 -10.37 -10.40
N VAL A 54 -34.60 -11.60 -10.06
CA VAL A 54 -35.44 -12.79 -10.20
C VAL A 54 -36.70 -12.65 -9.35
N PHE A 55 -36.60 -12.40 -8.05
CA PHE A 55 -37.76 -12.37 -7.16
C PHE A 55 -38.76 -11.26 -7.49
N ASN A 56 -38.27 -10.09 -7.90
CA ASN A 56 -39.14 -9.00 -8.38
C ASN A 56 -39.84 -9.36 -9.69
N THR A 57 -39.15 -10.02 -10.62
CA THR A 57 -39.73 -10.45 -11.91
C THR A 57 -40.81 -11.52 -11.72
N PHE A 58 -40.59 -12.45 -10.79
CA PHE A 58 -41.55 -13.52 -10.46
C PHE A 58 -42.65 -13.07 -9.47
N GLY A 59 -42.64 -11.81 -9.01
CA GLY A 59 -43.67 -11.28 -8.09
C GLY A 59 -43.62 -11.86 -6.67
N LEU A 60 -42.49 -12.44 -6.26
CA LEU A 60 -42.32 -13.05 -4.94
C LEU A 60 -42.16 -11.97 -3.87
N SER A 61 -43.27 -11.44 -3.37
CA SER A 61 -43.31 -10.25 -2.51
C SER A 61 -42.51 -10.41 -1.21
N ALA A 62 -42.66 -11.54 -0.51
CA ALA A 62 -41.94 -11.80 0.74
C ALA A 62 -40.41 -11.95 0.53
N MET A 63 -39.99 -12.65 -0.52
CA MET A 63 -38.58 -12.82 -0.85
C MET A 63 -37.94 -11.52 -1.33
N SER A 64 -38.67 -10.74 -2.14
CA SER A 64 -38.22 -9.44 -2.60
C SER A 64 -38.04 -8.47 -1.42
N TRP A 65 -39.00 -8.44 -0.49
CA TRP A 65 -38.88 -7.65 0.75
C TRP A 65 -37.64 -8.05 1.56
N LEU A 66 -37.43 -9.37 1.77
CA LEU A 66 -36.30 -9.88 2.54
C LEU A 66 -34.96 -9.54 1.87
N VAL A 67 -34.81 -9.81 0.56
CA VAL A 67 -33.57 -9.50 -0.18
C VAL A 67 -33.28 -8.01 -0.20
N ASN A 68 -34.28 -7.15 -0.36
CA ASN A 68 -34.09 -5.69 -0.34
C ASN A 68 -33.58 -5.20 1.02
N GLN A 69 -34.06 -5.78 2.12
CA GLN A 69 -33.56 -5.48 3.46
C GLN A 69 -32.10 -5.90 3.62
N PHE A 70 -31.76 -7.13 3.21
CA PHE A 70 -30.39 -7.63 3.22
C PHE A 70 -29.46 -6.77 2.34
N GLN A 71 -29.90 -6.39 1.14
CA GLN A 71 -29.13 -5.55 0.22
C GLN A 71 -28.77 -4.20 0.84
N THR A 72 -29.70 -3.56 1.55
CA THR A 72 -29.45 -2.28 2.23
C THR A 72 -28.33 -2.40 3.26
N VAL A 73 -28.40 -3.41 4.14
CA VAL A 73 -27.37 -3.68 5.15
C VAL A 73 -26.04 -4.07 4.49
N TRP A 74 -26.09 -4.87 3.42
CA TRP A 74 -24.91 -5.34 2.70
C TRP A 74 -24.15 -4.21 2.03
N VAL A 75 -24.83 -3.26 1.37
CA VAL A 75 -24.18 -2.09 0.74
C VAL A 75 -23.45 -1.25 1.78
N VAL A 76 -24.06 -1.01 2.94
CA VAL A 76 -23.40 -0.27 4.04
C VAL A 76 -22.19 -1.03 4.56
N ALA A 77 -22.34 -2.33 4.86
CA ALA A 77 -21.24 -3.17 5.31
C ALA A 77 -20.10 -3.23 4.29
N PHE A 78 -20.43 -3.35 3.00
CA PHE A 78 -19.48 -3.32 1.90
C PHE A 78 -18.67 -2.02 1.90
N VAL A 79 -19.33 -0.85 1.95
CA VAL A 79 -18.62 0.45 1.96
C VAL A 79 -17.68 0.58 3.16
N ILE A 80 -18.13 0.18 4.36
CA ILE A 80 -17.30 0.25 5.57
C ILE A 80 -16.09 -0.69 5.46
N LEU A 81 -16.30 -1.91 4.96
CA LEU A 81 -15.24 -2.92 4.82
C LEU A 81 -14.26 -2.58 3.69
N PHE A 82 -14.73 -1.92 2.63
CA PHE A 82 -13.92 -1.47 1.49
C PHE A 82 -13.33 -0.07 1.64
N GLN A 83 -13.67 0.65 2.72
CA GLN A 83 -13.16 1.98 2.99
C GLN A 83 -11.62 2.04 2.96
N PRO A 84 -10.87 1.07 3.54
CA PRO A 84 -9.41 1.05 3.47
C PRO A 84 -8.87 0.91 2.03
N GLU A 85 -9.49 0.09 1.20
CA GLU A 85 -9.09 -0.17 -0.19
C GLU A 85 -9.34 1.04 -1.07
N ILE A 86 -10.52 1.67 -0.96
CA ILE A 86 -10.84 2.91 -1.69
C ILE A 86 -9.84 4.00 -1.29
N ARG A 87 -9.56 4.14 0.01
CA ARG A 87 -8.53 5.08 0.50
C ARG A 87 -7.16 4.78 -0.11
N ARG A 88 -6.73 3.52 -0.12
CA ARG A 88 -5.44 3.10 -0.73
C ARG A 88 -5.41 3.43 -2.23
N LEU A 89 -6.45 3.09 -2.99
CA LEU A 89 -6.53 3.39 -4.41
C LEU A 89 -6.49 4.89 -4.70
N LEU A 90 -7.20 5.71 -3.93
CA LEU A 90 -7.16 7.17 -4.09
C LEU A 90 -5.77 7.74 -3.77
N ILE A 91 -5.08 7.19 -2.78
CA ILE A 91 -3.69 7.53 -2.49
C ILE A 91 -2.80 7.17 -3.69
N TYR A 92 -2.92 5.95 -4.23
CA TYR A 92 -2.16 5.51 -5.41
C TYR A 92 -2.44 6.37 -6.66
N VAL A 93 -3.70 6.71 -6.90
CA VAL A 93 -4.14 7.53 -8.06
C VAL A 93 -3.63 8.96 -7.91
N GLY A 94 -3.76 9.55 -6.71
CA GLY A 94 -3.20 10.87 -6.39
C GLY A 94 -1.67 10.93 -6.42
N GLN A 95 -1.00 9.77 -6.46
CA GLN A 95 0.46 9.62 -6.55
C GLN A 95 0.92 9.12 -7.92
N THR A 96 0.05 9.12 -8.94
CA THR A 96 0.43 8.70 -10.29
C THR A 96 1.63 9.50 -10.81
N ARG A 97 2.57 8.73 -11.39
CA ARG A 97 3.98 9.04 -11.73
C ARG A 97 4.27 10.31 -12.54
N PHE A 98 3.29 11.12 -12.90
CA PHE A 98 3.48 12.33 -13.71
C PHE A 98 4.33 13.41 -12.99
N PHE A 99 4.35 13.42 -11.66
CA PHE A 99 5.21 14.33 -10.88
C PHE A 99 6.56 13.73 -10.43
N ARG A 100 6.87 12.47 -10.77
CA ARG A 100 8.10 11.80 -10.31
C ARG A 100 9.35 12.26 -11.08
N THR A 101 9.18 12.77 -12.30
CA THR A 101 10.31 13.18 -13.16
C THR A 101 10.95 14.51 -12.75
N ILE A 102 10.28 15.34 -11.95
CA ILE A 102 10.77 16.69 -11.61
C ILE A 102 11.48 16.78 -10.25
N PHE A 103 11.27 15.82 -9.34
CA PHE A 103 11.92 15.81 -8.03
C PHE A 103 12.21 14.40 -7.53
N ARG A 104 13.35 13.80 -7.93
CA ARG A 104 14.21 12.88 -7.13
C ARG A 104 14.94 11.88 -8.04
N VAL A 105 16.09 12.30 -8.57
CA VAL A 105 17.25 11.40 -8.54
C VAL A 105 17.86 11.65 -7.16
N GLY A 106 17.74 10.70 -6.23
CA GLY A 106 18.58 10.74 -5.04
C GLY A 106 20.03 10.81 -5.51
N SER A 107 20.77 11.83 -5.09
CA SER A 107 22.18 11.95 -5.49
C SER A 107 22.91 10.66 -5.06
N PRO A 108 23.76 10.06 -5.91
CA PRO A 108 24.60 8.92 -5.54
C PRO A 108 25.31 9.11 -4.19
N ARG A 109 25.68 10.36 -3.88
CA ARG A 109 26.33 10.78 -2.63
C ARG A 109 25.55 10.44 -1.35
N SER A 110 24.22 10.51 -1.38
CA SER A 110 23.41 10.21 -0.18
C SER A 110 23.39 8.71 0.13
N LEU A 111 23.39 7.86 -0.89
CA LEU A 111 23.48 6.40 -0.70
C LEU A 111 24.90 6.00 -0.27
N GLU A 112 25.92 6.58 -0.90
CA GLU A 112 27.33 6.38 -0.50
C GLU A 112 27.53 6.70 0.99
N ALA A 113 26.99 7.82 1.47
CA ALA A 113 27.09 8.22 2.88
C ALA A 113 26.37 7.25 3.84
N ILE A 114 25.24 6.66 3.44
CA ILE A 114 24.55 5.64 4.25
C ILE A 114 25.39 4.37 4.32
N VAL A 115 25.90 3.91 3.19
CA VAL A 115 26.74 2.71 3.11
C VAL A 115 28.02 2.89 3.94
N GLU A 116 28.68 4.04 3.80
CA GLU A 116 29.86 4.39 4.60
C GLU A 116 29.54 4.40 6.11
N ALA A 117 28.41 5.00 6.51
CA ALA A 117 27.97 4.98 7.91
C ALA A 117 27.75 3.54 8.42
N CYS A 118 27.09 2.69 7.62
CA CYS A 118 26.85 1.29 7.99
C CYS A 118 28.15 0.54 8.25
N PHE A 119 29.18 0.71 7.40
CA PHE A 119 30.49 0.09 7.63
C PHE A 119 31.12 0.55 8.96
N GLN A 120 31.12 1.86 9.22
CA GLN A 120 31.66 2.41 10.48
C GLN A 120 30.88 1.92 11.72
N LEU A 121 29.56 1.77 11.61
CA LEU A 121 28.71 1.27 12.69
C LEU A 121 28.97 -0.22 12.97
N VAL A 122 29.18 -1.02 11.92
CA VAL A 122 29.54 -2.44 12.04
C VAL A 122 30.91 -2.60 12.71
N GLU A 123 31.92 -1.83 12.29
CA GLU A 123 33.25 -1.84 12.90
C GLU A 123 33.19 -1.52 14.40
N LYS A 124 32.32 -0.58 14.79
CA LYS A 124 32.09 -0.19 16.19
C LYS A 124 31.14 -1.11 16.95
N LYS A 125 30.48 -2.05 16.28
CA LYS A 125 29.41 -2.91 16.81
C LYS A 125 28.23 -2.10 17.39
N TRP A 126 27.87 -1.02 16.74
CA TRP A 126 26.74 -0.16 17.13
C TRP A 126 25.48 -0.54 16.35
N GLY A 127 24.38 -0.77 17.06
CA GLY A 127 23.09 -1.07 16.45
C GLY A 127 22.46 0.18 15.84
N ALA A 128 21.99 0.06 14.60
CA ALA A 128 21.32 1.15 13.89
C ALA A 128 20.01 0.66 13.25
N LEU A 129 19.07 1.59 13.07
CA LEU A 129 17.81 1.35 12.40
C LEU A 129 17.52 2.54 11.48
N ILE A 130 17.79 2.38 10.19
CA ILE A 130 17.68 3.43 9.19
C ILE A 130 16.51 3.08 8.28
N VAL A 131 15.55 4.00 8.16
CA VAL A 131 14.34 3.84 7.35
C VAL A 131 14.42 4.79 6.18
N ILE A 132 14.26 4.27 4.96
CA ILE A 132 14.20 5.07 3.75
C ILE A 132 12.73 5.18 3.33
N GLN A 133 12.17 6.36 3.53
CA GLN A 133 10.80 6.65 3.11
C GLN A 133 10.69 6.65 1.58
N ARG A 134 9.81 5.79 1.07
CA ARG A 134 9.41 5.77 -0.34
C ARG A 134 8.08 6.50 -0.54
N GLU A 135 7.05 5.82 -1.03
CA GLU A 135 5.76 6.41 -1.43
C GLU A 135 4.86 6.62 -0.20
N THR A 136 4.86 5.66 0.73
CA THR A 136 4.07 5.72 1.96
C THR A 136 4.59 6.83 2.88
N GLY A 137 3.68 7.70 3.32
CA GLY A 137 4.02 8.79 4.23
C GLY A 137 4.25 8.30 5.66
N LEU A 138 5.45 8.50 6.21
CA LEU A 138 5.81 8.08 7.58
C LEU A 138 5.57 9.16 8.64
N ARG A 139 4.56 10.03 8.45
CA ARG A 139 4.37 11.21 9.31
C ARG A 139 4.12 10.82 10.78
N ALA A 140 3.30 9.80 11.02
CA ALA A 140 2.97 9.34 12.36
C ALA A 140 4.21 8.91 13.18
N TYR A 141 5.21 8.30 12.55
CA TYR A 141 6.45 7.89 13.21
C TYR A 141 7.50 9.00 13.26
N LYS A 142 7.45 9.96 12.33
CA LYS A 142 8.35 11.13 12.38
C LYS A 142 8.08 12.02 13.59
N GLU A 143 6.81 12.18 13.95
CA GLU A 143 6.38 13.02 15.07
C GLU A 143 6.72 12.42 16.44
N SER A 144 7.02 11.11 16.54
CA SER A 144 7.49 10.48 17.78
C SER A 144 8.99 10.67 18.05
N GLY A 145 9.76 11.09 17.04
CA GLY A 145 11.20 11.36 17.15
C GLY A 145 11.52 12.86 17.16
N VAL A 146 12.82 13.18 17.14
CA VAL A 146 13.30 14.55 17.00
C VAL A 146 13.38 14.94 15.52
N LEU A 147 12.59 15.93 15.12
CA LEU A 147 12.61 16.50 13.77
C LEU A 147 13.90 17.30 13.57
N MET A 148 14.66 17.01 12.51
CA MET A 148 15.98 17.63 12.30
C MET A 148 16.21 18.22 10.91
N LYS A 149 15.58 17.68 9.86
CA LYS A 149 15.71 18.17 8.46
C LYS A 149 17.18 18.41 8.06
N ALA A 150 18.05 17.46 8.38
CA ALA A 150 19.49 17.57 8.15
C ALA A 150 19.92 16.87 6.86
N GLU A 151 20.98 17.34 6.20
CA GLU A 151 21.58 16.61 5.07
C GLU A 151 22.23 15.31 5.54
N ILE A 152 22.08 14.26 4.73
CA ILE A 152 22.67 12.95 5.03
C ILE A 152 24.19 13.03 4.90
N SER A 153 24.89 12.64 5.97
CA SER A 153 26.34 12.42 5.96
C SER A 153 26.69 11.25 6.88
N ALA A 154 27.77 10.54 6.56
CA ALA A 154 28.21 9.40 7.37
C ALA A 154 28.54 9.79 8.82
N PRO A 155 29.27 10.89 9.10
CA PRO A 155 29.56 11.31 10.46
C PRO A 155 28.30 11.62 11.28
N LEU A 156 27.26 12.18 10.64
CA LEU A 156 25.99 12.47 11.30
C LEU A 156 25.25 11.20 11.70
N LEU A 157 25.12 10.22 10.78
CA LEU A 157 24.49 8.94 11.08
C LEU A 157 25.23 8.19 12.19
N VAL A 158 26.57 8.15 12.13
CA VAL A 158 27.40 7.55 13.17
C VAL A 158 27.23 8.26 14.51
N SER A 159 27.11 9.59 14.51
CA SER A 159 26.85 10.37 15.72
C SER A 159 25.47 10.11 16.33
N ILE A 160 24.43 9.94 15.49
CA ILE A 160 23.08 9.64 15.95
C ILE A 160 23.05 8.29 16.65
N PHE A 161 23.62 7.26 16.02
CA PHE A 161 23.63 5.88 16.55
C PHE A 161 24.75 5.59 17.56
N ASN A 162 25.45 6.61 18.05
CA ASN A 162 26.38 6.45 19.16
C ASN A 162 25.59 6.04 20.43
N PRO A 163 25.89 4.90 21.08
CA PRO A 163 25.13 4.41 22.25
C PRO A 163 25.04 5.38 23.44
N THR A 164 25.92 6.38 23.48
CA THR A 164 25.91 7.42 24.53
C THR A 164 25.08 8.65 24.15
N ALA A 165 24.69 8.80 22.88
CA ALA A 165 23.95 9.94 22.39
C ALA A 165 22.45 9.81 22.69
N PRO A 166 21.72 10.89 23.02
CA PRO A 166 20.29 10.81 23.32
C PRO A 166 19.39 10.29 22.17
N LEU A 167 19.85 10.37 20.92
CA LEU A 167 19.07 10.04 19.72
C LEU A 167 19.28 8.60 19.21
N HIS A 168 20.12 7.80 19.88
CA HIS A 168 20.54 6.48 19.40
C HIS A 168 19.46 5.40 19.54
N ASP A 169 18.46 5.66 20.37
CA ASP A 169 17.35 4.75 20.61
C ASP A 169 16.19 5.09 19.68
N GLY A 170 15.78 4.11 18.87
CA GLY A 170 14.81 4.28 17.80
C GLY A 170 15.40 4.37 16.39
N ALA A 171 14.56 4.81 15.45
CA ALA A 171 14.85 4.82 14.03
C ALA A 171 15.23 6.22 13.52
N VAL A 172 16.08 6.25 12.50
CA VAL A 172 16.33 7.42 11.67
C VAL A 172 15.48 7.32 10.41
N ILE A 173 14.63 8.32 10.15
CA ILE A 173 13.76 8.34 8.97
C ILE A 173 14.35 9.31 7.94
N ILE A 174 14.72 8.75 6.80
CA ILE A 174 15.30 9.46 5.66
C ILE A 174 14.23 9.64 4.59
N ARG A 175 14.17 10.84 4.01
CA ARG A 175 13.37 11.13 2.82
C ARG A 175 14.23 11.92 1.86
N ASN A 176 14.56 11.32 0.72
CA ASN A 176 15.54 11.84 -0.25
C ASN A 176 16.97 11.87 0.25
N THR A 177 17.51 13.07 0.34
CA THR A 177 18.85 13.47 0.70
C THR A 177 18.84 14.06 2.11
N LEU A 178 17.70 14.00 2.80
CA LEU A 178 17.50 14.58 4.13
C LEU A 178 17.09 13.52 5.14
N ILE A 179 17.67 13.63 6.32
CA ILE A 179 17.20 13.01 7.55
C ILE A 179 16.05 13.87 8.07
N GLU A 180 14.82 13.33 8.03
CA GLU A 180 13.63 14.03 8.50
C GLU A 180 13.53 13.99 10.03
N SER A 181 13.80 12.82 10.63
CA SER A 181 13.78 12.62 12.08
C SER A 181 14.80 11.57 12.55
N ALA A 182 15.18 11.64 13.82
CA ALA A 182 15.99 10.64 14.52
C ALA A 182 15.32 10.25 15.86
N GLY A 183 15.59 9.05 16.33
CA GLY A 183 14.95 8.49 17.54
C GLY A 183 13.46 8.24 17.38
N SER A 184 12.99 8.00 16.15
CA SER A 184 11.58 7.72 15.87
C SER A 184 11.19 6.33 16.36
N ILE A 185 10.02 6.22 17.00
CA ILE A 185 9.45 4.96 17.46
C ILE A 185 8.66 4.33 16.32
N LEU A 186 8.96 3.06 16.01
CA LEU A 186 8.30 2.27 14.96
C LEU A 186 7.42 1.16 15.56
N PRO A 187 6.41 0.67 14.82
CA PRO A 187 5.60 -0.46 15.26
C PRO A 187 6.44 -1.74 15.25
N LEU A 188 6.23 -2.62 16.24
CA LEU A 188 6.85 -3.93 16.27
C LEU A 188 5.91 -4.94 15.61
N THR A 189 6.43 -5.81 14.74
CA THR A 189 5.64 -6.93 14.21
C THR A 189 5.10 -7.81 15.35
N GLU A 190 3.89 -8.34 15.19
CA GLU A 190 3.30 -9.36 16.09
C GLU A 190 3.46 -10.78 15.52
N SER A 191 4.12 -10.92 14.37
CA SER A 191 4.35 -12.22 13.75
C SER A 191 5.06 -13.18 14.73
N THR A 192 4.61 -14.42 14.75
CA THR A 192 5.24 -15.53 15.48
C THR A 192 6.22 -16.33 14.62
N MET A 193 6.29 -16.02 13.32
CA MET A 193 7.17 -16.67 12.34
C MET A 193 8.50 -15.91 12.13
N ILE A 194 9.02 -15.32 13.21
CA ILE A 194 10.31 -14.62 13.22
C ILE A 194 11.34 -15.44 13.98
N ASP A 195 12.60 -15.33 13.55
CA ASP A 195 13.73 -15.95 14.24
C ASP A 195 13.80 -15.44 15.69
N PRO A 196 13.84 -16.33 16.71
CA PRO A 196 13.95 -15.94 18.11
C PRO A 196 15.18 -15.07 18.43
N GLU A 197 16.24 -15.11 17.62
CA GLU A 197 17.43 -14.28 17.80
C GLU A 197 17.24 -12.81 17.38
N MET A 198 16.13 -12.49 16.69
CA MET A 198 15.83 -11.13 16.24
C MET A 198 15.45 -10.19 17.39
N GLY A 199 16.35 -9.24 17.68
CA GLY A 199 16.09 -8.17 18.64
C GLY A 199 15.02 -7.15 18.20
N THR A 200 14.70 -6.20 19.10
CA THR A 200 13.63 -5.21 18.92
C THR A 200 13.77 -4.34 17.65
N ARG A 201 15.00 -3.97 17.25
CA ARG A 201 15.24 -3.23 15.99
C ARG A 201 14.82 -4.00 14.74
N HIS A 202 15.03 -5.31 14.71
CA HIS A 202 14.60 -6.17 13.59
C HIS A 202 13.08 -6.28 13.55
N ARG A 203 12.44 -6.47 14.72
CA ARG A 203 10.97 -6.50 14.82
C ARG A 203 10.34 -5.17 14.42
N ALA A 204 10.98 -4.06 14.75
CA ALA A 204 10.60 -2.71 14.34
C ALA A 204 10.73 -2.49 12.82
N ALA A 205 11.84 -2.94 12.23
CA ALA A 205 12.04 -2.90 10.79
C ALA A 205 10.95 -3.70 10.06
N LEU A 206 10.70 -4.94 10.50
CA LEU A 206 9.70 -5.80 9.90
C LEU A 206 8.27 -5.23 10.06
N GLY A 207 7.91 -4.78 11.27
CA GLY A 207 6.60 -4.18 11.54
C GLY A 207 6.33 -2.97 10.66
N LEU A 208 7.34 -2.13 10.41
CA LEU A 208 7.18 -1.01 9.49
C LEU A 208 6.97 -1.46 8.03
N THR A 209 7.70 -2.47 7.57
CA THR A 209 7.55 -3.01 6.20
C THR A 209 6.23 -3.75 5.96
N GLU A 210 5.53 -4.18 7.02
CA GLU A 210 4.18 -4.75 6.93
C GLU A 210 3.12 -3.67 6.65
N GLU A 211 3.34 -2.43 7.10
CA GLU A 211 2.38 -1.32 7.00
C GLU A 211 2.62 -0.40 5.79
N GLY A 212 3.77 -0.52 5.11
CA GLY A 212 4.15 0.38 4.02
C GLY A 212 5.26 -0.15 3.11
N ASP A 213 5.66 0.69 2.15
CA ASP A 213 6.69 0.36 1.16
C ASP A 213 8.10 0.84 1.55
N ALA A 214 8.31 1.28 2.80
CA ALA A 214 9.61 1.75 3.26
C ALA A 214 10.68 0.65 3.18
N ILE A 215 11.94 1.06 3.03
CA ILE A 215 13.12 0.17 3.11
C ILE A 215 13.78 0.34 4.46
#